data_AF-A0A847MX02-F1
#
_entry.id   AF-A0A847MX02-F1
#
_cell.length_a   1.000
_cell.length_b   1.000
_cell.length_c   1.000
_cell.angle_alpha   90.00
_cell.angle_beta   90.00
_cell.angle_gamma   90.00
#
_symmetry.space_group_name_H-M   'P 1'
#
loop_
_entity.id
_entity.type
_entity.pdbx_description
1 polymer ?
#
loop_
_entity_poly.entity_id
_entity_poly.type
_entity_poly.pdbx_seq_one_letter_code
_entity_poly.pdbx_strand_id
1 'polypeptide(L)'
;MSREIRSVAVVGAGMVGLSAAFFLREQGLEVTVIDRTGVAAGASWGNAGWLTPSLATPLPEPAVLRYGVRALLSPSSPVYVPVAADPNLGKFMTGFLLHSTHKAWLRAMHSLI
;
A
#
# COMPACT_ATOMS: atom_id res chain seq x y z
N MET A 1 34.47 -2.67 16.26
CA MET A 1 34.25 -3.77 15.29
C MET A 1 32.78 -3.79 14.92
N SER A 2 32.42 -3.27 13.75
CA SER A 2 31.07 -3.42 13.20
C SER A 2 30.85 -4.87 12.77
N ARG A 3 29.69 -5.45 13.11
CA ARG A 3 29.35 -6.82 12.71
C ARG A 3 28.90 -6.79 11.25
N GLU A 4 29.68 -7.37 10.34
CA GLU A 4 29.22 -7.55 8.95
C GLU A 4 28.02 -8.50 8.95
N ILE A 5 26.90 -8.04 8.40
CA ILE A 5 25.77 -8.94 8.13
C ILE A 5 26.13 -9.75 6.90
N ARG A 6 26.21 -11.07 7.06
CA ARG A 6 26.55 -12.02 5.99
C ARG A 6 25.39 -12.92 5.60
N SER A 7 24.40 -13.09 6.47
CA SER A 7 23.23 -13.93 6.24
C SER A 7 21.93 -13.25 6.70
N VAL A 8 20.86 -13.50 5.96
CA VAL A 8 19.51 -12.95 6.18
C VAL A 8 18.48 -14.05 6.04
N ALA A 9 17.57 -14.15 7.01
CA ALA A 9 16.39 -14.99 6.90
C ALA A 9 15.19 -14.14 6.45
N VAL A 10 14.50 -14.57 5.41
CA VAL A 10 13.25 -13.97 4.92
C VAL A 10 12.10 -14.90 5.29
N VAL A 11 11.17 -14.42 6.11
CA VAL A 11 9.99 -15.19 6.52
C VAL A 11 8.82 -14.82 5.62
N GLY A 12 8.40 -15.77 4.78
CA GLY A 12 7.36 -15.65 3.77
C GLY A 12 7.92 -15.75 2.35
N ALA A 13 7.44 -16.74 1.58
CA ALA A 13 7.76 -16.94 0.17
C ALA A 13 6.66 -16.40 -0.77
N GLY A 14 5.97 -15.32 -0.35
CA GLY A 14 5.12 -14.53 -1.24
C GLY A 14 5.94 -13.57 -2.11
N MET A 15 5.27 -12.85 -3.01
CA MET A 15 5.90 -11.93 -3.97
C MET A 15 6.89 -10.96 -3.30
N VAL A 16 6.47 -10.27 -2.23
CA VAL A 16 7.32 -9.32 -1.50
C VAL A 16 8.55 -10.00 -0.89
N GLY A 17 8.38 -11.16 -0.26
CA GLY A 17 9.48 -11.89 0.37
C GLY A 17 10.49 -12.39 -0.65
N LEU A 18 10.03 -12.93 -1.78
CA LEU A 18 10.91 -13.39 -2.87
C LEU A 18 11.62 -12.21 -3.55
N SER A 19 10.93 -11.07 -3.75
CA SER A 19 11.58 -9.85 -4.26
C SER A 19 12.66 -9.34 -3.32
N ALA A 20 12.38 -9.29 -2.00
CA ALA A 20 13.38 -8.91 -1.02
C ALA A 20 14.57 -9.88 -1.02
N ALA A 21 14.31 -11.19 -1.03
CA ALA A 21 15.35 -12.21 -1.08
C ALA A 21 16.23 -12.07 -2.33
N PHE A 22 15.64 -11.81 -3.49
CA PHE A 22 16.36 -11.56 -4.74
C PHE A 22 17.34 -10.39 -4.62
N PHE A 23 16.87 -9.20 -4.20
CA PHE A 23 17.74 -8.03 -4.08
C PHE A 23 18.80 -8.18 -2.97
N LEU A 24 18.49 -8.86 -1.88
CA LEU A 24 19.47 -9.18 -0.83
C LEU A 24 20.56 -10.12 -1.36
N ARG A 25 20.20 -11.10 -2.19
CA ARG A 25 21.17 -11.99 -2.87
C ARG A 25 22.03 -11.22 -3.86
N GLU A 26 21.47 -10.27 -4.62
CA GLU A 26 22.26 -9.40 -5.51
C GLU A 26 23.29 -8.55 -4.76
N GLN A 27 23.02 -8.19 -3.50
CA GLN A 27 23.98 -7.52 -2.61
C GLN A 27 25.04 -8.45 -2.00
N GLY A 28 25.07 -9.73 -2.38
CA GLY A 28 26.07 -10.70 -1.94
C GLY A 28 25.78 -11.34 -0.58
N LEU A 29 24.58 -11.14 -0.03
CA LEU A 29 24.18 -11.76 1.24
C LEU A 29 23.78 -13.22 1.01
N GLU A 30 24.03 -14.08 2.00
CA GLU A 30 23.39 -15.39 2.07
C GLU A 30 21.92 -15.21 2.49
N VAL A 31 20.98 -15.77 1.74
CA VAL A 31 19.55 -15.60 2.05
C VAL A 31 18.87 -16.95 2.18
N THR A 32 18.19 -17.15 3.31
CA THR A 32 17.30 -18.29 3.55
C THR A 32 15.85 -17.82 3.53
N VAL A 33 15.04 -18.37 2.64
CA VAL A 33 13.59 -18.09 2.61
C VAL A 33 12.85 -19.20 3.34
N ILE A 34 12.00 -18.85 4.29
CA ILE A 34 11.21 -19.77 5.10
C ILE A 34 9.74 -19.47 4.84
N ASP A 35 8.98 -20.45 4.38
CA ASP A 35 7.54 -20.34 4.24
C ASP A 35 6.85 -21.55 4.87
N ARG A 36 5.66 -21.32 5.43
CA ARG A 36 4.89 -22.37 6.13
C ARG A 36 4.23 -23.35 5.16
N THR A 37 3.76 -22.87 4.02
CA THR A 37 2.91 -23.65 3.11
C THR A 37 3.64 -23.96 1.80
N GLY A 38 4.48 -23.05 1.34
CA GLY A 38 5.25 -23.21 0.11
C GLY A 38 5.34 -21.91 -0.69
N VAL A 39 6.15 -21.95 -1.75
CA VAL A 39 6.40 -20.79 -2.61
C VAL A 39 5.10 -20.28 -3.21
N ALA A 40 4.87 -18.98 -3.04
CA ALA A 40 3.69 -18.25 -3.51
C ALA A 40 2.33 -18.79 -3.03
N ALA A 41 2.26 -19.76 -2.10
CA ALA A 41 1.03 -20.50 -1.77
C ALA A 41 -0.09 -19.69 -1.07
N GLY A 42 0.18 -18.43 -0.68
CA GLY A 42 -0.80 -17.53 -0.08
C GLY A 42 -1.43 -16.55 -1.09
N ALA A 43 -1.58 -15.29 -0.69
CA ALA A 43 -2.16 -14.22 -1.52
C ALA A 43 -1.45 -14.03 -2.88
N SER A 44 -0.19 -14.47 -3.00
CA SER A 44 0.59 -14.38 -4.24
C SER A 44 0.24 -15.43 -5.29
N TRP A 45 -0.48 -16.50 -4.95
CA TRP A 45 -0.88 -17.53 -5.93
C TRP A 45 -1.99 -17.01 -6.86
N GLY A 46 -2.99 -16.35 -6.29
CA GLY A 46 -4.23 -15.97 -6.99
C GLY A 46 -4.23 -14.58 -7.63
N ASN A 47 -3.12 -13.85 -7.59
CA ASN A 47 -3.08 -12.47 -8.09
C ASN A 47 -3.00 -12.36 -9.63
N ALA A 48 -2.77 -13.48 -10.34
CA ALA A 48 -2.62 -13.55 -11.80
C ALA A 48 -1.57 -12.58 -12.40
N GLY A 49 -0.64 -12.07 -11.60
CA GLY A 49 0.29 -11.02 -12.01
C GLY A 49 -0.39 -9.68 -12.31
N TRP A 50 -1.62 -9.46 -11.82
CA TRP A 50 -2.36 -8.23 -12.05
C TRP A 50 -1.70 -7.06 -11.32
N LEU A 51 -1.06 -6.19 -12.09
CA LEU A 51 -0.53 -4.92 -11.60
C LEU A 51 -1.55 -3.83 -11.91
N THR A 52 -1.89 -3.02 -10.92
CA THR A 52 -2.81 -1.88 -11.11
C THR A 52 -2.06 -0.59 -10.81
N PRO A 53 -1.27 -0.06 -11.76
CA PRO A 53 -0.52 1.19 -11.56
C PRO A 53 -1.42 2.37 -11.15
N SER A 54 -2.67 2.38 -11.61
CA SER A 54 -3.66 3.38 -11.22
C SER A 54 -4.00 3.37 -9.73
N LEU A 55 -3.92 2.21 -9.05
CA LEU A 55 -4.10 2.12 -7.59
C LEU A 55 -2.85 2.53 -6.79
N ALA A 56 -1.70 2.69 -7.45
CA ALA A 56 -0.51 3.25 -6.81
C ALA A 56 -0.62 4.77 -6.64
N THR A 57 -1.51 5.42 -7.41
CA THR A 57 -1.70 6.87 -7.32
C THR A 57 -2.24 7.29 -5.96
N PRO A 58 -1.91 8.50 -5.46
CA PRO A 58 -2.32 8.93 -4.14
C PRO A 58 -3.83 9.04 -4.07
N LEU A 59 -4.42 8.26 -3.17
CA LEU A 59 -5.85 8.28 -2.87
C LEU A 59 -6.41 9.69 -2.58
N PRO A 60 -5.72 10.62 -1.88
CA PRO A 60 -6.22 11.98 -1.68
C PRO A 60 -6.01 12.83 -2.94
N GLU A 61 -6.63 12.44 -4.05
CA GLU A 61 -6.71 13.26 -5.24
C GLU A 61 -7.75 14.39 -5.04
N PRO A 62 -7.46 15.65 -5.41
CA PRO A 62 -8.42 16.74 -5.27
C PRO A 62 -9.77 16.48 -5.94
N ALA A 63 -9.77 15.76 -7.06
CA ALA A 63 -10.99 15.38 -7.79
C ALA A 63 -11.89 14.43 -6.96
N VAL A 64 -11.29 13.58 -6.12
CA VAL A 64 -12.00 12.64 -5.24
C VAL A 64 -12.83 13.37 -4.19
N LEU A 65 -12.47 14.58 -3.76
CA LEU A 65 -13.32 15.36 -2.85
C LEU A 65 -14.65 15.74 -3.47
N ARG A 66 -14.64 16.21 -4.72
CA ARG A 66 -15.86 16.59 -5.44
C ARG A 66 -16.76 15.38 -5.68
N TYR A 67 -16.14 14.25 -6.03
CA TYR A 67 -16.85 12.97 -6.13
C TYR A 67 -17.39 12.53 -4.77
N GLY A 68 -16.57 12.55 -3.72
CA GLY A 68 -16.92 12.11 -2.37
C GLY A 68 -18.09 12.89 -1.76
N VAL A 69 -18.09 14.22 -1.87
CA VAL A 69 -19.22 15.04 -1.41
C VAL A 69 -20.50 14.69 -2.17
N ARG A 70 -20.44 14.51 -3.50
CA ARG A 70 -21.60 14.11 -4.31
C ARG A 70 -22.08 12.70 -3.98
N ALA A 71 -21.15 11.79 -3.74
CA ALA A 71 -21.39 10.40 -3.38
C ALA A 71 -22.07 10.29 -2.01
N LEU A 72 -21.65 11.08 -1.02
CA LEU A 72 -22.29 11.12 0.31
C LEU A 72 -23.73 11.63 0.26
N LEU A 73 -24.03 12.54 -0.67
CA LEU A 73 -25.36 13.13 -0.84
C LEU A 73 -26.28 12.28 -1.75
N SER A 74 -25.76 11.23 -2.39
CA SER A 74 -26.50 10.42 -3.35
C SER A 74 -26.97 9.10 -2.69
N PRO A 75 -28.28 8.86 -2.56
CA PRO A 75 -28.82 7.62 -1.97
C PRO A 75 -28.45 6.35 -2.73
N SER A 76 -28.11 6.47 -4.01
CA SER A 76 -27.67 5.38 -4.89
C SER A 76 -26.14 5.19 -4.91
N SER A 77 -25.41 5.92 -4.08
CA SER A 77 -23.94 5.84 -4.03
C SER A 77 -23.46 4.59 -3.31
N PRO A 78 -22.37 3.95 -3.78
CA PRO A 78 -21.70 2.88 -3.04
C PRO A 78 -20.92 3.40 -1.81
N VAL A 79 -20.80 4.72 -1.62
CA VAL A 79 -20.07 5.33 -0.49
C VAL A 79 -21.01 5.48 0.70
N TYR A 80 -20.76 4.72 1.76
CA TYR A 80 -21.42 4.87 3.05
C TYR A 80 -20.41 5.36 4.09
N VAL A 81 -20.70 6.51 4.70
CA VAL A 81 -19.97 6.98 5.89
C VAL A 81 -20.93 6.88 7.06
N PRO A 82 -20.65 6.04 8.07
CA PRO A 82 -21.49 5.95 9.24
C PRO A 82 -21.53 7.31 9.93
N VAL A 83 -22.74 7.77 10.28
CA VAL A 83 -22.97 9.00 11.05
C VAL A 83 -22.47 8.87 12.51
N ALA A 84 -21.96 7.69 12.88
CA ALA A 84 -21.39 7.43 14.18
C ALA A 84 -20.23 8.40 14.45
N ALA A 85 -20.30 9.09 15.59
CA ALA A 85 -19.26 9.98 16.08
C ALA A 85 -18.06 9.17 16.58
N ASP A 86 -17.31 8.56 15.66
CA ASP A 86 -15.99 8.01 15.95
C ASP A 86 -14.95 9.12 15.81
N PRO A 87 -14.29 9.54 16.90
CA PRO A 87 -13.25 10.56 16.85
C PRO A 87 -12.08 10.17 15.93
N ASN A 88 -11.79 8.87 15.78
CA ASN A 88 -10.74 8.39 14.89
C ASN A 88 -11.13 8.57 13.42
N LEU A 89 -12.38 8.29 13.08
CA LEU A 89 -12.92 8.55 11.75
C LEU A 89 -12.89 10.06 11.46
N GLY A 90 -13.30 10.91 12.40
CA GLY A 90 -13.24 12.36 12.26
C GLY A 90 -11.82 12.88 12.01
N LYS A 91 -10.84 12.39 12.77
CA LYS A 91 -9.41 12.71 12.61
C LYS A 91 -8.88 12.24 11.25
N PHE A 92 -9.25 11.03 10.83
CA PHE A 92 -8.90 10.52 9.51
C PHE A 92 -9.50 11.38 8.40
N MET A 93 -10.78 11.72 8.47
CA MET A 93 -11.46 12.53 7.46
C MET A 93 -10.89 13.94 7.36
N THR A 94 -10.61 14.60 8.49
CA THR A 94 -9.95 15.92 8.48
C THR A 94 -8.54 15.81 7.92
N GLY A 95 -7.77 14.81 8.31
CA GLY A 95 -6.45 14.54 7.73
C GLY A 95 -6.51 14.32 6.22
N PHE A 96 -7.46 13.50 5.77
CA PHE A 96 -7.68 13.21 4.35
C PHE A 96 -8.02 14.50 3.57
N LEU A 97 -8.99 15.29 4.05
CA LEU A 97 -9.38 16.56 3.45
C LEU A 97 -8.22 17.55 3.33
N LEU A 98 -7.41 17.69 4.39
CA LEU A 98 -6.26 18.60 4.40
C LEU A 98 -5.15 18.17 3.42
N HIS A 99 -5.05 16.87 3.12
CA HIS A 99 -4.06 16.32 2.19
C HIS A 99 -4.59 16.13 0.76
N SER A 100 -5.89 16.30 0.51
CA SER A 100 -6.50 16.31 -0.83
C SER A 100 -6.27 17.62 -1.60
N THR A 101 -5.05 18.16 -1.56
CA THR A 101 -4.65 19.37 -2.30
C THR A 101 -3.73 19.01 -3.45
N HIS A 102 -3.78 19.79 -4.53
CA HIS A 102 -2.93 19.55 -5.71
C HIS A 102 -1.43 19.52 -5.36
N LYS A 103 -0.99 20.38 -4.42
CA LYS A 103 0.41 20.39 -3.94
C LYS A 103 0.79 19.12 -3.18
N ALA A 104 -0.09 18.60 -2.33
CA ALA A 104 0.17 17.35 -1.60
C ALA A 104 0.14 16.14 -2.54
N TRP A 105 -0.81 16.12 -3.49
CA TRP A 105 -0.90 15.11 -4.52
C TRP A 105 0.35 15.07 -5.40
N LEU A 106 0.84 16.22 -5.90
CA LEU A 106 2.10 16.27 -6.67
C LEU A 106 3.31 15.78 -5.88
N ARG A 107 3.43 16.16 -4.59
CA ARG A 107 4.52 15.66 -3.73
C ARG A 107 4.47 14.14 -3.59
N ALA A 108 3.29 13.57 -3.42
CA ALA A 108 3.11 12.13 -3.33
C ALA A 108 3.38 11.46 -4.69
N MET A 109 2.99 12.07 -5.81
CA MET A 109 3.29 11.56 -7.15
C MET A 109 4.77 11.54 -7.46
N HIS A 110 5.52 12.57 -7.06
CA HIS A 110 6.99 12.58 -7.19
C HIS A 110 7.70 11.51 -6.36
N SER A 111 7.03 10.91 -5.37
CA SER A 111 7.61 9.80 -4.58
C SER A 111 7.41 8.42 -5.21
N LEU A 112 6.60 8.32 -6.27
CA LEU A 112 6.32 7.06 -6.98
C LEU A 112 7.20 6.84 -8.22
N ILE A 113 8.11 7.78 -8.50
CA ILE A 113 9.01 7.79 -9.66
C ILE A 113 10.43 7.98 -9.13
#